data_AF-A0A9D5G9R1-F1
#
_entry.id   AF-A0A9D5G9R1-F1
#
_cell.length_a   1.000
_cell.length_b   1.000
_cell.length_c   1.000
_cell.angle_alpha   90.00
_cell.angle_beta   90.00
_cell.angle_gamma   90.00
#
_symmetry.space_group_name_H-M   'P 1'
#
loop_
_entity.id
_entity.type
_entity.pdbx_description
1 polymer ?
#
loop_
_entity_poly.entity_id
_entity_poly.type
_entity_poly.pdbx_seq_one_letter_code
_entity_poly.pdbx_strand_id
1 'polypeptide(L)'
;MTRLLRWLSPGMKLKRWLLLAAIGGFLILDAFGRVLDAHHFNFHVNETINRAAGPAAASMAFESALIVLGLALVYFGIRQWMRSIVSAVSPHDGQHLIEVIYERRQLDRGYRTVAIGGGTGLSTLLRGLKEYTSNLAAIVTVTDDGGSSGRLRTELGVPPPGDVRNCLVALADSESMMADLFQYRFNEGDGLSGHSFGNLFIAAMCGIAGDFDRAIKESSRVLAIKGRVLPSTLSNVCLEATLADGTTVTGETSISRSTLPIRRLRLVPGNCQALPEALEAIGAADLIVLGPGSLYTSIMPNLLVPGIAEAIERSKAIKVFVCNIMTQPGETSGMSASDHVRSMLDATDRRLFDRALINIEQPNRLLPLYERDGAFQVVPDLDNVVAYGVKPLTGNFISESHSVRHDTKRLAQAIMNLVIERSDAHPFNALLPSVQRRASPVAKTP
;
A
#
# COMPACT_ATOMS: atom_id res chain seq x y z
N MET A 1 20.05 -31.17 -5.54
CA MET A 1 20.61 -30.44 -6.71
C MET A 1 20.25 -28.96 -6.58
N THR A 2 21.24 -28.13 -6.25
CA THR A 2 21.07 -26.77 -5.72
C THR A 2 20.41 -25.82 -6.72
N ARG A 3 19.64 -24.82 -6.22
CA ARG A 3 18.96 -23.78 -7.01
C ARG A 3 19.86 -23.10 -8.06
N LEU A 4 21.19 -23.08 -7.84
CA LEU A 4 22.19 -22.60 -8.81
C LEU A 4 22.22 -23.38 -10.13
N LEU A 5 22.01 -24.69 -10.14
CA LEU A 5 22.07 -25.50 -11.37
C LEU A 5 20.89 -25.25 -12.31
N ARG A 6 19.77 -24.71 -11.81
CA ARG A 6 18.64 -24.29 -12.65
C ARG A 6 18.97 -23.07 -13.51
N TRP A 7 19.94 -22.26 -13.11
CA TRP A 7 20.45 -21.15 -13.93
C TRP A 7 21.28 -21.63 -15.13
N LEU A 8 21.67 -22.90 -15.11
CA LEU A 8 22.35 -23.63 -16.18
C LEU A 8 21.37 -24.49 -16.98
N SER A 9 20.07 -24.19 -17.01
CA SER A 9 19.14 -24.87 -17.92
C SER A 9 19.31 -24.40 -19.37
N PRO A 10 19.09 -25.27 -20.38
CA PRO A 10 19.03 -24.86 -21.79
C PRO A 10 17.90 -23.83 -22.00
N GLY A 11 18.14 -22.79 -22.80
CA GLY A 11 17.13 -21.78 -23.17
C GLY A 11 17.43 -20.34 -22.70
N MET A 12 18.07 -20.15 -21.55
CA MET A 12 18.34 -18.80 -20.99
C MET A 12 19.55 -18.07 -21.59
N LYS A 13 20.32 -18.73 -22.48
CA LYS A 13 21.49 -18.14 -23.17
C LYS A 13 22.58 -17.55 -22.24
N LEU A 14 22.54 -17.79 -20.92
CA LEU A 14 23.48 -17.24 -19.92
C LEU A 14 24.87 -17.90 -19.99
N LYS A 15 24.93 -19.21 -20.27
CA LYS A 15 26.16 -20.01 -20.25
C LYS A 15 27.23 -19.51 -21.21
N ARG A 16 26.82 -19.19 -22.45
CA ARG A 16 27.74 -18.76 -23.51
C ARG A 16 28.44 -17.44 -23.18
N TRP A 17 27.76 -16.55 -22.45
CA TRP A 17 28.31 -15.24 -22.08
C TRP A 17 29.26 -15.33 -20.88
N LEU A 18 28.94 -16.19 -19.91
CA LEU A 18 29.88 -16.54 -18.82
C LEU A 18 31.12 -17.27 -19.36
N LEU A 19 30.93 -18.19 -20.32
CA LEU A 19 32.03 -18.85 -20.99
C LEU A 19 32.91 -17.86 -21.76
N LEU A 20 32.29 -16.90 -22.47
CA LEU A 20 33.01 -15.83 -23.17
C LEU A 20 33.85 -14.97 -22.21
N ALA A 21 33.28 -14.61 -21.06
CA ALA A 21 34.01 -13.88 -20.03
C ALA A 21 35.14 -14.71 -19.41
N ALA A 22 34.93 -16.01 -19.17
CA ALA A 22 35.97 -16.91 -18.67
C ALA A 22 37.13 -17.08 -19.67
N ILE A 23 36.82 -17.21 -20.96
CA ILE A 23 37.83 -17.25 -22.03
C ILE A 23 38.63 -15.94 -22.04
N GLY A 24 37.96 -14.79 -21.96
CA GLY A 24 38.63 -13.49 -21.91
C GLY A 24 39.55 -13.34 -20.67
N GLY A 25 39.09 -13.79 -19.50
CA GLY A 25 39.90 -13.80 -18.27
C GLY A 25 41.12 -14.72 -18.37
N PHE A 26 40.97 -15.88 -19.02
CA PHE A 26 42.06 -16.80 -19.27
C PHE A 26 43.13 -16.18 -20.19
N LEU A 27 42.73 -15.46 -21.25
CA LEU A 27 43.67 -14.75 -22.14
C LEU A 27 44.45 -13.65 -21.41
N ILE A 28 43.81 -12.93 -20.49
CA ILE A 28 44.48 -11.92 -19.66
C ILE A 28 45.51 -12.57 -18.74
N LEU A 29 45.12 -13.66 -18.06
CA LEU A 29 45.98 -14.39 -17.13
C LEU A 29 47.19 -14.99 -17.87
N ASP A 30 46.97 -15.52 -19.06
CA ASP A 30 48.02 -16.05 -19.94
C ASP A 30 49.01 -14.96 -20.37
N ALA A 31 48.50 -13.84 -20.90
CA ALA A 31 49.34 -12.72 -21.32
C ALA A 31 50.12 -12.11 -20.15
N PHE A 32 49.53 -12.02 -18.96
CA PHE A 32 50.21 -11.54 -17.75
C PHE A 32 51.28 -12.51 -17.26
N GLY A 33 51.03 -13.83 -17.35
CA GLY A 33 52.02 -14.86 -17.03
C GLY A 33 53.26 -14.82 -17.91
N ARG A 34 53.08 -14.48 -19.20
CA ARG A 34 54.19 -14.29 -20.16
C ARG A 34 55.02 -13.04 -19.85
N VAL A 35 54.36 -11.91 -19.58
CA VAL A 35 55.02 -10.63 -19.24
C VAL A 35 55.89 -10.74 -17.99
N LEU A 36 55.48 -11.53 -16.99
CA LEU A 36 56.22 -11.72 -15.75
C LEU A 36 57.29 -12.81 -15.80
N ASP A 37 57.49 -13.46 -16.95
CA ASP A 37 58.33 -14.65 -17.12
C ASP A 37 58.09 -15.72 -16.03
N ALA A 38 56.83 -15.81 -15.59
CA ALA A 38 56.44 -16.68 -14.50
C ALA A 38 56.30 -18.10 -15.03
N HIS A 39 57.42 -18.85 -15.09
CA HIS A 39 57.47 -20.24 -15.58
C HIS A 39 56.48 -21.22 -14.91
N HIS A 40 55.83 -20.82 -13.81
CA HIS A 40 54.83 -21.61 -13.09
C HIS A 40 53.41 -21.55 -13.67
N PHE A 41 53.11 -20.61 -14.58
CA PHE A 41 51.80 -20.48 -15.24
C PHE A 41 51.84 -20.96 -16.71
N ASN A 42 52.52 -22.07 -16.97
CA ASN A 42 52.53 -22.70 -18.30
C ASN A 42 51.27 -23.51 -18.54
N PHE A 43 50.21 -22.86 -19.02
CA PHE A 43 49.01 -23.55 -19.47
C PHE A 43 49.24 -24.21 -20.84
N HIS A 44 48.62 -25.38 -21.10
CA HIS A 44 48.72 -26.11 -22.39
C HIS A 44 48.24 -25.28 -23.61
N VAL A 45 47.53 -24.18 -23.36
CA VAL A 45 47.07 -23.24 -24.38
C VAL A 45 48.24 -22.40 -24.94
N ASN A 46 49.30 -22.17 -24.16
CA ASN A 46 50.51 -21.46 -24.60
C ASN A 46 51.11 -22.09 -25.85
N GLU A 47 51.19 -23.42 -25.89
CA GLU A 47 51.80 -24.14 -27.01
C GLU A 47 50.97 -24.01 -28.30
N THR A 48 49.64 -24.04 -28.19
CA THR A 48 48.72 -23.86 -29.33
C THR A 48 48.77 -22.43 -29.88
N ILE A 49 48.77 -21.43 -28.99
CA ILE A 49 48.88 -20.02 -29.38
C ILE A 49 50.24 -19.74 -30.03
N ASN A 50 51.32 -20.28 -29.47
CA ASN A 50 52.68 -20.09 -29.99
C ASN A 50 52.87 -20.78 -31.35
N ARG A 51 52.26 -21.96 -31.56
CA ARG A 51 52.23 -22.63 -32.88
C ARG A 51 51.44 -21.83 -33.92
N ALA A 52 50.36 -21.16 -33.52
CA ALA A 52 49.53 -20.37 -34.45
C ALA A 52 50.12 -18.99 -34.77
N ALA A 53 50.75 -18.32 -33.79
CA ALA A 53 51.28 -16.96 -33.93
C ALA A 53 52.76 -16.90 -34.35
N GLY A 54 53.48 -18.03 -34.31
CA GLY A 54 54.88 -18.10 -34.74
C GLY A 54 55.80 -17.15 -33.95
N PRO A 55 56.86 -16.56 -34.56
CA PRO A 55 57.82 -15.71 -33.85
C PRO A 55 57.20 -14.41 -33.30
N ALA A 56 56.03 -13.99 -33.82
CA ALA A 56 55.32 -12.82 -33.31
C ALA A 56 54.75 -13.04 -31.89
N ALA A 57 54.61 -14.29 -31.45
CA ALA A 57 54.10 -14.66 -30.13
C ALA A 57 54.99 -14.17 -28.97
N ALA A 58 56.27 -13.88 -29.25
CA ALA A 58 57.25 -13.37 -28.29
C ALA A 58 57.34 -11.83 -28.26
N SER A 59 56.48 -11.13 -29.00
CA SER A 59 56.50 -9.66 -29.04
C SER A 59 55.58 -9.06 -27.97
N MET A 60 56.03 -7.98 -27.32
CA MET A 60 55.20 -7.20 -26.38
C MET A 60 53.90 -6.68 -27.02
N ALA A 61 53.92 -6.44 -28.34
CA ALA A 61 52.75 -6.02 -29.11
C ALA A 61 51.67 -7.12 -29.17
N PHE A 62 52.07 -8.38 -29.32
CA PHE A 62 51.16 -9.52 -29.32
C PHE A 62 50.54 -9.76 -27.95
N GLU A 63 51.32 -9.65 -26.88
CA GLU A 63 50.82 -9.77 -25.49
C GLU A 63 49.83 -8.65 -25.16
N SER A 64 50.14 -7.41 -25.55
CA SER A 64 49.23 -6.27 -25.38
C SER A 64 47.91 -6.49 -26.14
N ALA A 65 47.97 -7.06 -27.34
CA ALA A 65 46.78 -7.39 -28.12
C ALA A 65 45.92 -8.48 -27.45
N LEU A 66 46.55 -9.50 -26.85
CA LEU A 66 45.84 -10.53 -26.08
C LEU A 66 45.14 -9.97 -24.84
N ILE A 67 45.79 -9.04 -24.13
CA ILE A 67 45.18 -8.36 -22.98
C ILE A 67 43.97 -7.54 -23.42
N VAL A 68 44.10 -6.74 -24.49
CA VAL A 68 43.00 -5.92 -25.02
C VAL A 68 41.84 -6.80 -25.49
N LEU A 69 42.14 -7.88 -26.21
CA LEU A 69 41.13 -8.86 -26.64
C LEU A 69 40.44 -9.53 -25.46
N GLY A 70 41.22 -9.96 -24.46
CA GLY A 70 40.70 -10.57 -23.24
C GLY A 70 39.79 -9.61 -22.47
N LEU A 71 40.19 -8.35 -22.29
CA LEU A 71 39.38 -7.31 -21.66
C LEU A 71 38.08 -7.06 -22.44
N ALA A 72 38.15 -7.01 -23.77
CA ALA A 72 36.96 -6.87 -24.62
C ALA A 72 36.01 -8.06 -24.44
N LEU A 73 36.51 -9.30 -24.48
CA LEU A 73 35.72 -10.51 -24.29
C LEU A 73 35.07 -10.60 -22.91
N VAL A 74 35.80 -10.22 -21.86
CA VAL A 74 35.27 -10.08 -20.49
C VAL A 74 34.15 -9.04 -20.46
N TYR A 75 34.41 -7.84 -20.99
CA TYR A 75 33.43 -6.75 -21.02
C TYR A 75 32.16 -7.15 -21.78
N PHE A 76 32.29 -7.70 -23.00
CA PHE A 76 31.15 -8.16 -23.80
C PHE A 76 30.43 -9.33 -23.14
N GLY A 77 31.16 -10.30 -22.57
CA GLY A 77 30.60 -11.44 -21.85
C GLY A 77 29.76 -11.00 -20.64
N ILE A 78 30.32 -10.15 -19.77
CA ILE A 78 29.61 -9.62 -18.60
C ILE A 78 28.42 -8.77 -19.02
N ARG A 79 28.59 -7.85 -19.98
CA ARG A 79 27.51 -6.96 -20.44
C ARG A 79 26.33 -7.75 -21.00
N GLN A 80 26.61 -8.78 -21.79
CA GLN A 80 25.57 -9.57 -22.43
C GLN A 80 24.95 -10.61 -21.49
N TRP A 81 25.71 -11.11 -20.51
CA TRP A 81 25.17 -11.87 -19.38
C TRP A 81 24.18 -11.03 -18.59
N MET A 82 24.55 -9.79 -18.25
CA MET A 82 23.70 -8.86 -17.52
C MET A 82 22.42 -8.51 -18.29
N ARG A 83 22.53 -8.24 -19.60
CA ARG A 83 21.36 -8.06 -20.48
C ARG A 83 20.44 -9.28 -20.50
N SER A 84 20.99 -10.50 -20.52
CA SER A 84 20.20 -11.73 -20.56
C SER A 84 19.42 -11.95 -19.26
N ILE A 85 19.98 -11.55 -18.11
CA ILE A 85 19.28 -11.57 -16.82
C ILE A 85 18.16 -10.53 -16.80
N VAL A 86 18.47 -9.29 -17.19
CA VAL A 86 17.48 -8.19 -17.20
C VAL A 86 16.29 -8.54 -18.10
N SER A 87 16.54 -9.09 -19.30
CA SER A 87 15.47 -9.52 -20.21
C SER A 87 14.64 -10.68 -19.70
N ALA A 88 15.21 -11.54 -18.82
CA ALA A 88 14.49 -12.66 -18.23
C ALA A 88 13.59 -12.23 -17.06
N VAL A 89 13.91 -11.10 -16.41
CA VAL A 89 13.13 -10.56 -15.28
C VAL A 89 12.07 -9.56 -15.77
N SER A 90 12.38 -8.76 -16.79
CA SER A 90 11.43 -7.85 -17.45
C SER A 90 11.65 -7.87 -18.96
N PRO A 91 10.77 -8.54 -19.73
CA PRO A 91 10.86 -8.58 -21.18
C PRO A 91 10.69 -7.22 -21.87
N HIS A 92 10.15 -6.21 -21.17
CA HIS A 92 9.70 -4.96 -21.81
C HIS A 92 10.44 -3.66 -21.49
N ASP A 93 11.25 -3.53 -20.42
CA ASP A 93 12.08 -2.31 -20.26
C ASP A 93 13.14 -2.43 -19.15
N GLY A 94 14.42 -2.48 -19.54
CA GLY A 94 15.53 -2.60 -18.59
C GLY A 94 15.81 -1.34 -17.76
N GLN A 95 15.42 -0.15 -18.25
CA GLN A 95 15.54 1.12 -17.51
C GLN A 95 14.50 1.22 -16.39
N HIS A 96 13.28 0.73 -16.65
CA HIS A 96 12.19 0.66 -15.67
C HIS A 96 12.55 -0.19 -14.45
N LEU A 97 13.34 -1.25 -14.61
CA LEU A 97 13.73 -2.13 -13.50
C LEU A 97 14.60 -1.43 -12.45
N ILE A 98 15.58 -0.62 -12.89
CA ILE A 98 16.44 0.13 -11.96
C ILE A 98 15.61 1.16 -11.21
N GLU A 99 14.69 1.82 -11.91
CA GLU A 99 13.78 2.79 -11.34
C GLU A 99 12.86 2.16 -10.29
N VAL A 100 12.25 1.01 -10.60
CA VAL A 100 11.41 0.24 -9.67
C VAL A 100 12.19 -0.23 -8.44
N ILE A 101 13.43 -0.72 -8.60
CA ILE A 101 14.27 -1.13 -7.47
C ILE A 101 14.65 0.05 -6.59
N TYR A 102 14.98 1.19 -7.21
CA TYR A 102 15.33 2.41 -6.49
C TYR A 102 14.13 2.99 -5.73
N GLU A 103 12.96 3.06 -6.39
CA GLU A 103 11.70 3.48 -5.78
C GLU A 103 11.36 2.59 -4.57
N ARG A 104 11.41 1.27 -4.73
CA ARG A 104 11.14 0.34 -3.63
C ARG A 104 12.04 0.58 -2.43
N ARG A 105 13.35 0.75 -2.66
CA ARG A 105 14.32 1.05 -1.58
C ARG A 105 14.08 2.41 -0.92
N GLN A 106 13.61 3.41 -1.65
CA GLN A 106 13.26 4.71 -1.07
C GLN A 106 11.99 4.60 -0.20
N LEU A 107 10.94 3.96 -0.73
CA LEU A 107 9.66 3.79 -0.03
C LEU A 107 9.80 2.94 1.24
N ASP A 108 10.70 1.95 1.24
CA ASP A 108 11.03 1.11 2.40
C ASP A 108 11.66 1.91 3.57
N ARG A 109 12.22 3.10 3.28
CA ARG A 109 12.74 4.04 4.28
C ARG A 109 11.70 5.09 4.70
N GLY A 110 10.49 5.05 4.13
CA GLY A 110 9.41 5.98 4.46
C GLY A 110 8.86 5.78 5.87
N TYR A 111 8.10 6.75 6.34
CA TYR A 111 7.51 6.75 7.69
C TYR A 111 6.52 5.60 7.89
N ARG A 112 6.55 4.97 9.06
CA ARG A 112 5.57 3.94 9.43
C ARG A 112 4.23 4.60 9.66
N THR A 113 3.28 4.30 8.79
CA THR A 113 2.00 5.02 8.74
C THR A 113 0.86 4.03 8.93
N VAL A 114 0.03 4.29 9.93
CA VAL A 114 -1.19 3.52 10.21
C VAL A 114 -2.39 4.34 9.74
N ALA A 115 -3.26 3.74 8.94
CA ALA A 115 -4.53 4.34 8.54
C ALA A 115 -5.69 3.48 9.04
N ILE A 116 -6.64 4.07 9.76
CA ILE A 116 -7.73 3.36 10.45
C ILE A 116 -9.06 3.82 9.89
N GLY A 117 -9.89 2.89 9.43
CA GLY A 117 -11.22 3.22 8.91
C GLY A 117 -11.87 2.06 8.16
N GLY A 118 -12.54 2.40 7.06
CA GLY A 118 -13.27 1.46 6.20
C GLY A 118 -13.70 2.10 4.89
N GLY A 119 -14.35 1.32 4.05
CA GLY A 119 -14.96 1.75 2.80
C GLY A 119 -14.01 2.37 1.77
N THR A 120 -14.60 3.22 0.93
CA THR A 120 -13.92 3.86 -0.20
C THR A 120 -13.04 5.05 0.21
N GLY A 121 -13.38 5.72 1.32
CA GLY A 121 -12.59 6.84 1.86
C GLY A 121 -11.18 6.41 2.24
N LEU A 122 -11.06 5.34 3.04
CA LEU A 122 -9.77 4.77 3.42
C LEU A 122 -8.99 4.30 2.18
N SER A 123 -9.68 3.68 1.22
CA SER A 123 -9.05 3.23 -0.03
C SER A 123 -8.47 4.38 -0.85
N THR A 124 -9.16 5.52 -0.93
CA THR A 124 -8.67 6.75 -1.55
C THR A 124 -7.40 7.25 -0.84
N LEU A 125 -7.39 7.28 0.49
CA LEU A 125 -6.21 7.67 1.26
C LEU A 125 -5.03 6.74 1.01
N LEU A 126 -5.23 5.43 1.08
CA LEU A 126 -4.18 4.42 0.89
C LEU A 126 -3.54 4.50 -0.50
N ARG A 127 -4.34 4.74 -1.56
CA ARG A 127 -3.83 4.96 -2.92
C ARG A 127 -2.89 6.14 -3.01
N GLY A 128 -3.09 7.17 -2.20
CA GLY A 128 -2.21 8.34 -2.15
C GLY A 128 -0.98 8.11 -1.27
N LEU A 129 -1.15 7.49 -0.09
CA LEU A 129 -0.05 7.26 0.85
C LEU A 129 0.98 6.24 0.34
N LYS A 130 0.59 5.26 -0.47
CA LYS A 130 1.53 4.24 -1.00
C LYS A 130 2.60 4.81 -1.93
N GLU A 131 2.38 6.01 -2.45
CA GLU A 131 3.36 6.77 -3.24
C GLU A 131 4.45 7.41 -2.37
N TYR A 132 4.24 7.48 -1.05
CA TYR A 132 5.19 8.07 -0.10
C TYR A 132 5.86 7.02 0.79
N THR A 133 5.24 5.87 1.04
CA THR A 133 5.86 4.81 1.85
C THR A 133 5.28 3.44 1.57
N SER A 134 6.13 2.40 1.69
CA SER A 134 5.71 0.99 1.71
C SER A 134 5.44 0.49 3.14
N ASN A 135 5.73 1.30 4.16
CA ASN A 135 5.54 0.98 5.58
C ASN A 135 4.12 1.33 6.06
N LEU A 136 3.12 0.93 5.27
CA LEU A 136 1.70 1.17 5.55
C LEU A 136 1.05 0.01 6.29
N ALA A 137 0.21 0.33 7.27
CA ALA A 137 -0.71 -0.60 7.89
C ALA A 137 -2.14 -0.01 7.86
N ALA A 138 -3.02 -0.62 7.06
CA ALA A 138 -4.43 -0.28 7.02
C ALA A 138 -5.18 -1.14 8.06
N ILE A 139 -5.73 -0.52 9.10
CA ILE A 139 -6.59 -1.19 10.08
C ILE A 139 -8.04 -0.98 9.66
N VAL A 140 -8.75 -2.08 9.40
CA VAL A 140 -10.08 -2.05 8.79
C VAL A 140 -11.14 -2.69 9.66
N THR A 141 -12.34 -2.13 9.61
CA THR A 141 -13.50 -2.73 10.28
C THR A 141 -13.92 -4.02 9.58
N VAL A 142 -14.53 -4.93 10.34
CA VAL A 142 -15.10 -6.20 9.86
C VAL A 142 -16.58 -6.33 10.26
N THR A 143 -17.29 -5.19 10.30
CA THR A 143 -18.71 -5.11 10.68
C THR A 143 -19.68 -5.17 9.51
N ASP A 144 -19.21 -4.98 8.28
CA ASP A 144 -20.02 -4.91 7.06
C ASP A 144 -20.99 -6.11 6.93
N ASP A 145 -22.25 -5.81 6.66
CA ASP A 145 -23.32 -6.78 6.45
C ASP A 145 -24.08 -6.55 5.14
N GLY A 146 -23.57 -5.66 4.29
CA GLY A 146 -24.21 -5.26 3.05
C GLY A 146 -23.82 -6.13 1.85
N GLY A 147 -24.75 -6.27 0.91
CA GLY A 147 -24.52 -6.82 -0.44
C GLY A 147 -23.74 -8.14 -0.46
N SER A 148 -22.67 -8.18 -1.26
CA SER A 148 -21.84 -9.39 -1.40
C SER A 148 -21.13 -9.80 -0.11
N SER A 149 -20.79 -8.85 0.77
CA SER A 149 -20.08 -9.16 2.02
C SER A 149 -21.02 -9.84 3.01
N GLY A 150 -22.22 -9.28 3.19
CA GLY A 150 -23.25 -9.83 4.07
C GLY A 150 -23.74 -11.22 3.67
N ARG A 151 -23.91 -11.47 2.36
CA ARG A 151 -24.29 -12.81 1.86
C ARG A 151 -23.24 -13.86 2.20
N LEU A 152 -21.95 -13.58 1.91
CA LEU A 152 -20.87 -14.52 2.22
C LEU A 152 -20.69 -14.73 3.73
N ARG A 153 -20.88 -13.69 4.52
CA ARG A 153 -20.86 -13.77 5.98
C ARG A 153 -21.94 -14.71 6.51
N THR A 154 -23.15 -14.60 5.97
CA THR A 154 -24.30 -15.43 6.38
C THR A 154 -24.16 -16.88 5.91
N GLU A 155 -23.71 -17.09 4.67
CA GLU A 155 -23.65 -18.42 4.05
C GLU A 155 -22.41 -19.23 4.45
N LEU A 156 -21.26 -18.57 4.66
CA LEU A 156 -19.97 -19.22 4.89
C LEU A 156 -19.39 -18.97 6.30
N GLY A 157 -20.02 -18.12 7.10
CA GLY A 157 -19.55 -17.80 8.46
C GLY A 157 -18.21 -17.07 8.53
N VAL A 158 -17.72 -16.54 7.40
CA VAL A 158 -16.47 -15.77 7.34
C VAL A 158 -16.71 -14.30 7.69
N PRO A 159 -15.74 -13.60 8.32
CA PRO A 159 -15.84 -12.15 8.48
C PRO A 159 -16.02 -11.44 7.13
N PRO A 160 -16.73 -10.31 7.09
CA PRO A 160 -17.08 -9.65 5.83
C PRO A 160 -15.82 -9.13 5.12
N PRO A 161 -15.57 -9.55 3.86
CA PRO A 161 -14.31 -9.27 3.18
C PRO A 161 -14.29 -7.92 2.46
N GLY A 162 -15.40 -7.18 2.39
CA GLY A 162 -15.56 -6.02 1.51
C GLY A 162 -14.54 -4.90 1.72
N ASP A 163 -14.41 -4.43 2.96
CA ASP A 163 -13.48 -3.34 3.31
C ASP A 163 -12.01 -3.76 3.24
N VAL A 164 -11.73 -4.99 3.66
CA VAL A 164 -10.42 -5.64 3.48
C VAL A 164 -10.05 -5.67 1.99
N ARG A 165 -10.96 -6.14 1.13
CA ARG A 165 -10.77 -6.21 -0.32
C ARG A 165 -10.43 -4.83 -0.90
N ASN A 166 -11.21 -3.81 -0.53
CA ASN A 166 -10.98 -2.45 -1.03
C ASN A 166 -9.57 -1.93 -0.67
N CYS A 167 -9.12 -2.21 0.56
CA CYS A 167 -7.78 -1.84 1.00
C CYS A 167 -6.67 -2.64 0.30
N LEU A 168 -6.86 -3.95 0.08
CA LEU A 168 -5.94 -4.78 -0.68
C LEU A 168 -5.74 -4.23 -2.10
N VAL A 169 -6.84 -3.89 -2.78
CA VAL A 169 -6.79 -3.30 -4.13
C VAL A 169 -6.14 -1.90 -4.10
N ALA A 170 -6.44 -1.08 -3.09
CA ALA A 170 -5.86 0.26 -2.97
C ALA A 170 -4.33 0.21 -2.87
N LEU A 171 -3.80 -0.75 -2.11
CA LEU A 171 -2.37 -0.96 -1.88
C LEU A 171 -1.68 -1.82 -2.96
N ALA A 172 -2.43 -2.51 -3.81
CA ALA A 172 -1.90 -3.24 -4.95
C ALA A 172 -1.31 -2.30 -6.02
N ASP A 173 -0.54 -2.87 -6.94
CA ASP A 173 -0.11 -2.16 -8.14
C ASP A 173 -1.33 -1.90 -9.06
N SER A 174 -1.61 -0.62 -9.31
CA SER A 174 -2.86 -0.16 -9.95
C SER A 174 -2.94 -0.52 -11.43
N GLU A 175 -1.84 -0.89 -12.07
CA GLU A 175 -1.81 -1.28 -13.50
C GLU A 175 -1.97 -2.79 -13.70
N SER A 176 -2.12 -3.56 -12.62
CA SER A 176 -2.24 -5.01 -12.73
C SER A 176 -3.66 -5.46 -13.11
N MET A 177 -3.77 -6.32 -14.12
CA MET A 177 -5.01 -7.03 -14.47
C MET A 177 -5.63 -7.75 -13.26
N MET A 178 -4.79 -8.16 -12.29
CA MET A 178 -5.26 -8.78 -11.06
C MET A 178 -6.06 -7.81 -10.17
N ALA A 179 -5.64 -6.54 -10.09
CA ALA A 179 -6.38 -5.51 -9.35
C ALA A 179 -7.75 -5.22 -9.99
N ASP A 180 -7.83 -5.24 -11.32
CA ASP A 180 -9.10 -5.11 -12.05
C ASP A 180 -10.02 -6.31 -11.80
N LEU A 181 -9.46 -7.53 -11.84
CA LEU A 181 -10.20 -8.76 -11.55
C LEU A 181 -10.76 -8.76 -10.11
N PHE A 182 -9.98 -8.29 -9.13
CA PHE A 182 -10.46 -8.17 -7.74
C PHE A 182 -11.63 -7.18 -7.59
N GLN A 183 -11.67 -6.14 -8.41
CA GLN A 183 -12.76 -5.16 -8.43
C GLN A 183 -13.98 -5.64 -9.24
N TYR A 184 -13.82 -6.69 -10.06
CA TYR A 184 -14.90 -7.21 -10.89
C TYR A 184 -16.11 -7.63 -10.05
N ARG A 185 -17.29 -7.24 -10.52
CA ARG A 185 -18.59 -7.60 -9.97
C ARG A 185 -19.39 -8.34 -11.03
N PHE A 186 -19.91 -9.50 -10.66
CA PHE A 186 -20.78 -10.29 -11.52
C PHE A 186 -22.12 -9.57 -11.66
N ASN A 187 -22.52 -9.25 -12.88
CA ASN A 187 -23.81 -8.60 -13.17
C ASN A 187 -24.91 -9.64 -13.47
N GLU A 188 -24.51 -10.82 -13.91
CA GLU A 188 -25.41 -11.91 -14.34
C GLU A 188 -24.95 -13.25 -13.75
N GLY A 189 -25.83 -14.24 -13.80
CA GLY A 189 -25.58 -15.60 -13.29
C GLY A 189 -26.37 -15.90 -12.02
N ASP A 190 -27.00 -17.07 -12.00
CA ASP A 190 -27.75 -17.56 -10.84
C ASP A 190 -26.80 -17.80 -9.66
N GLY A 191 -27.17 -17.32 -8.48
CA GLY A 191 -26.33 -17.31 -7.27
C GLY A 191 -25.08 -16.41 -7.31
N LEU A 192 -24.54 -16.06 -8.48
CA LEU A 192 -23.33 -15.22 -8.61
C LEU A 192 -23.64 -13.73 -8.76
N SER A 193 -24.80 -13.36 -9.31
CA SER A 193 -25.14 -11.96 -9.55
C SER A 193 -25.03 -11.11 -8.28
N GLY A 194 -24.36 -9.97 -8.41
CA GLY A 194 -24.05 -9.03 -7.33
C GLY A 194 -22.82 -9.39 -6.49
N HIS A 195 -22.23 -10.59 -6.62
CA HIS A 195 -20.97 -10.91 -5.94
C HIS A 195 -19.80 -10.15 -6.56
N SER A 196 -18.83 -9.79 -5.73
CA SER A 196 -17.51 -9.36 -6.20
C SER A 196 -16.59 -10.55 -6.26
N PHE A 197 -15.83 -10.68 -7.36
CA PHE A 197 -14.80 -11.71 -7.48
C PHE A 197 -13.80 -11.64 -6.32
N GLY A 198 -13.31 -10.45 -5.96
CA GLY A 198 -12.39 -10.30 -4.84
C GLY A 198 -12.96 -10.78 -3.50
N ASN A 199 -14.27 -10.59 -3.27
CA ASN A 199 -14.92 -11.12 -2.06
C ASN A 199 -14.98 -12.65 -2.06
N LEU A 200 -15.32 -13.26 -3.20
CA LEU A 200 -15.32 -14.71 -3.38
C LEU A 200 -13.92 -15.30 -3.23
N PHE A 201 -12.91 -14.62 -3.78
CA PHE A 201 -11.51 -14.99 -3.66
C PHE A 201 -11.09 -15.00 -2.19
N ILE A 202 -11.36 -13.94 -1.44
CA ILE A 202 -11.01 -13.87 -0.01
C ILE A 202 -11.74 -14.96 0.78
N ALA A 203 -13.03 -15.19 0.52
CA ALA A 203 -13.79 -16.27 1.16
C ALA A 203 -13.19 -17.66 0.87
N ALA A 204 -12.82 -17.94 -0.38
CA ALA A 204 -12.14 -19.17 -0.76
C ALA A 204 -10.76 -19.30 -0.08
N MET A 205 -10.01 -18.21 0.00
CA MET A 205 -8.72 -18.16 0.71
C MET A 205 -8.90 -18.46 2.21
N CYS A 206 -9.98 -18.02 2.84
CA CYS A 206 -10.30 -18.39 4.23
C CYS A 206 -10.51 -19.90 4.37
N GLY A 207 -11.28 -20.51 3.45
CA GLY A 207 -11.49 -21.95 3.43
C GLY A 207 -10.21 -22.76 3.25
N ILE A 208 -9.27 -22.26 2.43
CA ILE A 208 -7.98 -22.93 2.17
C ILE A 208 -6.98 -22.70 3.31
N ALA A 209 -6.86 -21.46 3.79
CA ALA A 209 -5.87 -21.09 4.80
C ALA A 209 -6.26 -21.50 6.23
N GLY A 210 -7.55 -21.76 6.46
CA GLY A 210 -8.13 -22.18 7.73
C GLY A 210 -8.54 -21.04 8.65
N ASP A 211 -8.02 -19.82 8.43
CA ASP A 211 -8.39 -18.64 9.20
C ASP A 211 -8.33 -17.35 8.36
N PHE A 212 -9.07 -16.33 8.82
CA PHE A 212 -9.25 -15.06 8.11
C PHE A 212 -7.96 -14.23 8.03
N ASP A 213 -7.12 -14.25 9.07
CA ASP A 213 -5.87 -13.50 9.10
C ASP A 213 -4.88 -14.02 8.04
N ARG A 214 -4.67 -15.34 8.00
CA ARG A 214 -3.85 -15.98 6.98
C ARG A 214 -4.38 -15.74 5.59
N ALA A 215 -5.70 -15.77 5.38
CA ALA A 215 -6.30 -15.47 4.08
C ALA A 215 -5.95 -14.05 3.59
N ILE A 216 -5.97 -13.05 4.49
CA ILE A 216 -5.56 -11.68 4.16
C ILE A 216 -4.06 -11.61 3.86
N LYS A 217 -3.22 -12.27 4.66
CA LYS A 217 -1.76 -12.33 4.47
C LYS A 217 -1.39 -12.96 3.12
N GLU A 218 -2.03 -14.06 2.72
CA GLU A 218 -1.80 -14.69 1.42
C GLU A 218 -2.38 -13.87 0.27
N SER A 219 -3.57 -13.28 0.43
CA SER A 219 -4.16 -12.38 -0.58
C SER A 219 -3.26 -11.16 -0.82
N SER A 220 -2.64 -10.62 0.23
CA SER A 220 -1.66 -9.53 0.15
C SER A 220 -0.44 -9.90 -0.70
N ARG A 221 0.03 -11.16 -0.59
CA ARG A 221 1.16 -11.66 -1.40
C ARG A 221 0.77 -11.86 -2.86
N VAL A 222 -0.42 -12.40 -3.12
CA VAL A 222 -0.94 -12.60 -4.49
C VAL A 222 -1.06 -11.26 -5.22
N LEU A 223 -1.53 -10.22 -4.52
CA LEU A 223 -1.68 -8.87 -5.08
C LEU A 223 -0.40 -8.01 -5.00
N ALA A 224 0.69 -8.54 -4.43
CA ALA A 224 1.96 -7.85 -4.26
C ALA A 224 1.82 -6.41 -3.70
N ILE A 225 1.00 -6.24 -2.66
CA ILE A 225 0.64 -4.92 -2.14
C ILE A 225 1.83 -4.17 -1.50
N LYS A 226 1.80 -2.84 -1.54
CA LYS A 226 2.72 -1.95 -0.81
C LYS A 226 2.19 -1.66 0.60
N GLY A 227 2.43 -2.56 1.55
CA GLY A 227 2.03 -2.41 2.95
C GLY A 227 1.33 -3.65 3.52
N ARG A 228 0.49 -3.45 4.54
CA ARG A 228 -0.28 -4.51 5.21
C ARG A 228 -1.72 -4.06 5.40
N VAL A 229 -2.66 -5.00 5.24
CA VAL A 229 -4.07 -4.84 5.63
C VAL A 229 -4.32 -5.71 6.85
N LEU A 230 -4.84 -5.11 7.90
CA LEU A 230 -5.04 -5.74 9.21
C LEU A 230 -6.51 -5.55 9.62
N PRO A 231 -7.30 -6.62 9.81
CA PRO A 231 -8.62 -6.47 10.39
C PRO A 231 -8.47 -5.98 11.84
N SER A 232 -9.39 -5.12 12.30
CA SER A 232 -9.37 -4.61 13.68
C SER A 232 -9.58 -5.72 14.70
N THR A 233 -10.37 -6.74 14.35
CA THR A 233 -10.55 -7.97 15.11
C THR A 233 -10.74 -9.16 14.16
N LEU A 234 -10.39 -10.37 14.63
CA LEU A 234 -10.73 -11.63 13.95
C LEU A 234 -12.09 -12.18 14.39
N SER A 235 -12.71 -11.57 15.41
CA SER A 235 -14.03 -11.97 15.89
C SER A 235 -15.10 -11.56 14.89
N ASN A 236 -16.09 -12.42 14.66
CA ASN A 236 -17.26 -12.08 13.86
C ASN A 236 -18.18 -11.16 14.69
N VAL A 237 -18.07 -9.84 14.48
CA VAL A 237 -18.79 -8.81 15.25
C VAL A 237 -19.80 -8.05 14.40
N CYS A 238 -20.96 -7.75 14.97
CA CYS A 238 -21.96 -6.86 14.39
C CYS A 238 -21.89 -5.49 15.07
N LEU A 239 -22.22 -4.46 14.31
CA LEU A 239 -22.43 -3.13 14.87
C LEU A 239 -23.87 -3.00 15.36
N GLU A 240 -24.05 -2.42 16.54
CA GLU A 240 -25.38 -2.12 17.09
C GLU A 240 -25.43 -0.66 17.54
N ALA A 241 -26.50 0.05 17.15
CA ALA A 241 -26.77 1.43 17.51
C ALA A 241 -27.99 1.54 18.41
N THR A 242 -27.87 2.32 19.48
CA THR A 242 -29.02 2.88 20.19
C THR A 242 -29.32 4.25 19.60
N LEU A 243 -30.54 4.46 19.13
CA LEU A 243 -31.00 5.69 18.52
C LEU A 243 -31.47 6.70 19.59
N ALA A 244 -31.75 7.94 19.18
CA ALA A 244 -32.15 9.03 20.05
C ALA A 244 -33.45 8.75 20.85
N ASP A 245 -34.36 7.95 20.30
CA ASP A 245 -35.62 7.53 20.94
C ASP A 245 -35.45 6.31 21.87
N GLY A 246 -34.23 5.78 22.00
CA GLY A 246 -33.90 4.61 22.81
C GLY A 246 -34.08 3.26 22.09
N THR A 247 -34.58 3.25 20.85
CA THR A 247 -34.65 2.01 20.06
C THR A 247 -33.26 1.51 19.69
N THR A 248 -33.14 0.20 19.48
CA THR A 248 -31.87 -0.45 19.14
C THR A 248 -31.95 -1.04 17.74
N VAL A 249 -30.94 -0.75 16.92
CA VAL A 249 -30.81 -1.23 15.55
C VAL A 249 -29.49 -1.98 15.40
N THR A 250 -29.55 -3.21 14.90
CA THR A 250 -28.37 -4.06 14.66
C THR A 250 -28.08 -4.16 13.17
N GLY A 251 -26.80 -4.10 12.83
CA GLY A 251 -26.30 -4.22 11.47
C GLY A 251 -26.00 -2.88 10.82
N GLU A 252 -24.89 -2.81 10.09
CA GLU A 252 -24.42 -1.59 9.42
C GLU A 252 -25.46 -1.05 8.43
N THR A 253 -25.97 -1.93 7.57
CA THR A 253 -26.97 -1.57 6.56
C THR A 253 -28.26 -1.03 7.19
N SER A 254 -28.66 -1.57 8.34
CA SER A 254 -29.85 -1.12 9.07
C SER A 254 -29.62 0.23 9.74
N ILE A 255 -28.43 0.44 10.30
CA ILE A 255 -28.05 1.71 10.97
C ILE A 255 -28.04 2.85 9.95
N SER A 256 -27.38 2.69 8.79
CA SER A 256 -27.33 3.75 7.77
C SER A 256 -28.68 4.05 7.11
N ARG A 257 -29.69 3.19 7.29
CA ARG A 257 -31.09 3.44 6.83
C ARG A 257 -31.96 4.12 7.88
N SER A 258 -31.51 4.18 9.13
CA SER A 258 -32.22 4.90 10.19
C SER A 258 -32.26 6.39 9.87
N THR A 259 -33.38 7.05 10.16
CA THR A 259 -33.48 8.52 10.06
C THR A 259 -33.26 9.21 11.41
N LEU A 260 -33.24 8.46 12.51
CA LEU A 260 -33.03 8.98 13.85
C LEU A 260 -31.54 9.10 14.17
N PRO A 261 -31.11 10.14 14.89
CA PRO A 261 -29.73 10.29 15.32
C PRO A 261 -29.24 9.12 16.16
N ILE A 262 -28.00 8.72 15.96
CA ILE A 262 -27.32 7.69 16.75
C ILE A 262 -26.90 8.29 18.09
N ARG A 263 -27.36 7.70 19.19
CA ARG A 263 -27.00 8.08 20.56
C ARG A 263 -25.78 7.33 21.07
N ARG A 264 -25.69 6.03 20.77
CA ARG A 264 -24.60 5.16 21.23
C ARG A 264 -24.36 4.03 20.24
N LEU A 265 -23.10 3.63 20.09
CA LEU A 265 -22.71 2.42 19.37
C LEU A 265 -22.06 1.40 20.30
N ARG A 266 -22.16 0.12 19.94
CA ARG A 266 -21.36 -0.96 20.51
C ARG A 266 -21.14 -2.07 19.48
N LEU A 267 -20.09 -2.87 19.71
CA LEU A 267 -19.87 -4.11 19.00
C LEU A 267 -20.56 -5.27 19.73
N VAL A 268 -21.13 -6.20 18.97
CA VAL A 268 -21.77 -7.41 19.48
C VAL A 268 -21.19 -8.62 18.75
N PRO A 269 -20.51 -9.56 19.43
CA PRO A 269 -20.23 -9.56 20.87
C PRO A 269 -19.19 -8.51 21.27
N GLY A 270 -19.36 -7.89 22.45
CA GLY A 270 -18.49 -6.80 22.93
C GLY A 270 -17.15 -7.24 23.51
N ASN A 271 -16.93 -8.55 23.69
CA ASN A 271 -15.68 -9.13 24.19
C ASN A 271 -14.72 -9.55 23.07
N CYS A 272 -14.89 -9.00 21.85
CA CYS A 272 -13.94 -9.20 20.77
C CYS A 272 -12.53 -8.71 21.16
N GLN A 273 -11.53 -9.28 20.50
CA GLN A 273 -10.12 -8.94 20.76
C GLN A 273 -9.51 -8.24 19.56
N ALA A 274 -8.75 -7.18 19.81
CA ALA A 274 -7.94 -6.55 18.79
C ALA A 274 -6.90 -7.54 18.22
N LEU A 275 -6.65 -7.47 16.93
CA LEU A 275 -5.54 -8.22 16.32
C LEU A 275 -4.21 -7.73 16.91
N PRO A 276 -3.35 -8.60 17.47
CA PRO A 276 -2.08 -8.19 18.07
C PRO A 276 -1.21 -7.37 17.12
N GLU A 277 -1.11 -7.78 15.86
CA GLU A 277 -0.34 -7.05 14.84
C GLU A 277 -0.87 -5.65 14.56
N ALA A 278 -2.17 -5.40 14.77
CA ALA A 278 -2.76 -4.07 14.65
C ALA A 278 -2.30 -3.17 15.81
N LEU A 279 -2.26 -3.69 17.04
CA LEU A 279 -1.75 -2.98 18.21
C LEU A 279 -0.24 -2.69 18.09
N GLU A 280 0.53 -3.66 17.59
CA GLU A 280 1.96 -3.47 17.30
C GLU A 280 2.18 -2.38 16.24
N ALA A 281 1.39 -2.39 15.17
CA ALA A 281 1.48 -1.37 14.13
C ALA A 281 1.19 0.04 14.69
N ILE A 282 0.14 0.18 15.52
CA ILE A 282 -0.19 1.45 16.19
C ILE A 282 0.95 1.91 17.12
N GLY A 283 1.51 0.99 17.91
CA GLY A 283 2.58 1.29 18.85
C GLY A 283 3.89 1.70 18.18
N ALA A 284 4.18 1.15 16.99
CA ALA A 284 5.37 1.45 16.21
C ALA A 284 5.19 2.59 15.20
N ALA A 285 4.00 3.18 15.08
CA ALA A 285 3.70 4.19 14.08
C ALA A 285 4.47 5.51 14.32
N ASP A 286 4.87 6.14 13.23
CA ASP A 286 5.33 7.53 13.20
C ASP A 286 4.14 8.48 12.92
N LEU A 287 3.13 7.98 12.20
CA LEU A 287 1.89 8.65 11.85
C LEU A 287 0.68 7.71 11.96
N ILE A 288 -0.40 8.18 12.57
CA ILE A 288 -1.70 7.52 12.63
C ILE A 288 -2.75 8.46 12.02
N VAL A 289 -3.49 7.95 11.04
CA VAL A 289 -4.56 8.66 10.35
C VAL A 289 -5.89 7.96 10.65
N LEU A 290 -6.86 8.69 11.19
CA LEU A 290 -8.22 8.22 11.38
C LEU A 290 -9.10 8.73 10.25
N GLY A 291 -9.73 7.82 9.50
CA GLY A 291 -10.50 8.15 8.32
C GLY A 291 -9.65 8.48 7.09
N PRO A 292 -10.26 9.03 6.02
CA PRO A 292 -11.68 9.38 5.93
C PRO A 292 -12.56 8.13 5.80
N GLY A 293 -13.83 8.25 6.18
CA GLY A 293 -14.81 7.17 6.10
C GLY A 293 -16.06 7.51 6.90
N SER A 294 -17.11 6.70 6.78
CA SER A 294 -18.32 6.93 7.56
C SER A 294 -17.99 6.93 9.06
N LEU A 295 -18.45 7.97 9.78
CA LEU A 295 -18.06 8.18 11.17
C LEU A 295 -18.46 6.98 12.04
N TYR A 296 -19.72 6.57 11.95
CA TYR A 296 -20.32 5.58 12.82
C TYR A 296 -20.15 4.15 12.31
N THR A 297 -20.05 3.96 10.99
CA THR A 297 -19.99 2.63 10.37
C THR A 297 -18.60 2.23 9.86
N SER A 298 -17.65 3.16 9.71
CA SER A 298 -16.28 2.84 9.25
C SER A 298 -15.19 3.24 10.24
N ILE A 299 -15.29 4.36 10.95
CA ILE A 299 -14.25 4.81 11.87
C ILE A 299 -14.52 4.29 13.29
N MET A 300 -15.68 4.60 13.85
CA MET A 300 -16.04 4.21 15.22
C MET A 300 -15.93 2.71 15.49
N PRO A 301 -16.34 1.80 14.59
CA PRO A 301 -16.28 0.36 14.87
C PRO A 301 -14.86 -0.14 15.13
N ASN A 302 -13.85 0.46 14.49
CA ASN A 302 -12.45 0.15 14.79
C ASN A 302 -12.04 0.59 16.19
N LEU A 303 -12.49 1.78 16.61
CA LEU A 303 -12.18 2.36 17.92
C LEU A 303 -12.87 1.65 19.07
N LEU A 304 -14.03 1.03 18.81
CA LEU A 304 -14.79 0.26 19.78
C LEU A 304 -14.21 -1.14 20.05
N VAL A 305 -13.23 -1.60 19.25
CA VAL A 305 -12.50 -2.84 19.54
C VAL A 305 -11.59 -2.61 20.75
N PRO A 306 -11.72 -3.40 21.84
CA PRO A 306 -10.92 -3.22 23.04
C PRO A 306 -9.42 -3.21 22.77
N GLY A 307 -8.73 -2.16 23.22
CA GLY A 307 -7.28 -1.99 23.08
C GLY A 307 -6.86 -1.05 21.95
N ILE A 308 -7.69 -0.84 20.91
CA ILE A 308 -7.33 0.00 19.76
C ILE A 308 -7.24 1.48 20.18
N ALA A 309 -8.30 2.02 20.80
CA ALA A 309 -8.33 3.41 21.24
C ALA A 309 -7.24 3.70 22.29
N GLU A 310 -7.00 2.77 23.22
CA GLU A 310 -5.92 2.82 24.20
C GLU A 310 -4.54 2.89 23.53
N ALA A 311 -4.32 2.07 22.49
CA ALA A 311 -3.04 2.04 21.79
C ALA A 311 -2.80 3.35 21.02
N ILE A 312 -3.83 3.92 20.39
CA ILE A 312 -3.75 5.20 19.68
C ILE A 312 -3.39 6.32 20.66
N GLU A 313 -4.09 6.41 21.79
CA GLU A 313 -3.84 7.42 22.82
C GLU A 313 -2.39 7.38 23.33
N ARG A 314 -1.89 6.18 23.67
CA ARG A 314 -0.51 5.96 24.16
C ARG A 314 0.57 6.18 23.10
N SER A 315 0.23 6.10 21.81
CA SER A 315 1.21 6.24 20.74
C SER A 315 1.82 7.65 20.69
N LYS A 316 3.13 7.71 20.42
CA LYS A 316 3.89 8.97 20.23
C LYS A 316 3.82 9.52 18.80
N ALA A 317 3.17 8.77 17.91
CA ALA A 317 2.92 9.15 16.53
C ALA A 317 2.23 10.51 16.43
N ILE A 318 2.39 11.17 15.28
CA ILE A 318 1.45 12.23 14.90
C ILE A 318 0.09 11.57 14.67
N LYS A 319 -0.97 12.13 15.24
CA LYS A 319 -2.32 11.56 15.19
C LYS A 319 -3.26 12.57 14.56
N VAL A 320 -3.80 12.24 13.40
CA VAL A 320 -4.65 13.15 12.60
C VAL A 320 -5.96 12.48 12.24
N PHE A 321 -7.06 13.19 12.47
CA PHE A 321 -8.38 12.84 11.94
C PHE A 321 -8.59 13.52 10.58
N VAL A 322 -9.12 12.78 9.61
CA VAL A 322 -9.56 13.34 8.33
C VAL A 322 -11.08 13.46 8.35
N CYS A 323 -11.58 14.69 8.45
CA CYS A 323 -13.00 14.96 8.55
C CYS A 323 -13.72 14.67 7.22
N ASN A 324 -14.96 14.19 7.31
CA ASN A 324 -15.80 13.98 6.14
C ASN A 324 -16.11 15.31 5.46
N ILE A 325 -16.21 15.29 4.13
CA ILE A 325 -16.55 16.47 3.32
C ILE A 325 -18.05 16.75 3.36
N MET A 326 -18.84 15.68 3.27
CA MET A 326 -20.31 15.71 3.27
C MET A 326 -20.83 14.96 4.49
N THR A 327 -21.94 15.43 5.04
CA THR A 327 -22.76 14.66 5.98
C THR A 327 -23.35 13.43 5.27
N GLN A 328 -23.67 12.41 6.05
CA GLN A 328 -24.29 11.19 5.56
C GLN A 328 -25.69 11.08 6.15
N PRO A 329 -26.73 11.02 5.32
CA PRO A 329 -28.11 10.82 5.77
C PRO A 329 -28.19 9.60 6.70
N GLY A 330 -28.83 9.79 7.86
CA GLY A 330 -29.02 8.72 8.85
C GLY A 330 -27.84 8.46 9.78
N GLU A 331 -26.64 8.90 9.41
CA GLU A 331 -25.45 8.80 10.26
C GLU A 331 -25.08 10.16 10.87
N THR A 332 -24.76 11.15 10.02
CA THR A 332 -24.17 12.43 10.44
C THR A 332 -24.98 13.65 9.98
N SER A 333 -26.29 13.48 9.78
CA SER A 333 -27.21 14.57 9.42
C SER A 333 -27.09 15.75 10.39
N GLY A 334 -26.78 16.94 9.86
CA GLY A 334 -26.66 18.18 10.63
C GLY A 334 -25.39 18.30 11.49
N MET A 335 -24.46 17.34 11.43
CA MET A 335 -23.22 17.38 12.21
C MET A 335 -22.18 18.31 11.56
N SER A 336 -21.58 19.18 12.37
CA SER A 336 -20.40 19.97 12.01
C SER A 336 -19.09 19.18 12.15
N ALA A 337 -17.95 19.79 11.83
CA ALA A 337 -16.65 19.16 12.00
C ALA A 337 -16.36 18.91 13.49
N SER A 338 -16.72 19.85 14.37
CA SER A 338 -16.56 19.67 15.81
C SER A 338 -17.47 18.57 16.38
N ASP A 339 -18.65 18.36 15.81
CA ASP A 339 -19.52 17.23 16.19
C ASP A 339 -18.88 15.88 15.86
N HIS A 340 -18.19 15.75 14.72
CA HIS A 340 -17.45 14.54 14.37
C HIS A 340 -16.31 14.27 15.36
N VAL A 341 -15.57 15.33 15.73
CA VAL A 341 -14.50 15.25 16.74
C VAL A 341 -15.08 14.80 18.07
N ARG A 342 -16.11 15.50 18.57
CA ARG A 342 -16.78 15.18 19.83
C ARG A 342 -17.25 13.73 19.86
N SER A 343 -17.95 13.26 18.82
CA SER A 343 -18.49 11.90 18.79
C SER A 343 -17.42 10.82 19.01
N MET A 344 -16.19 10.99 18.48
CA MET A 344 -15.10 10.03 18.71
C MET A 344 -14.49 10.15 20.09
N LEU A 345 -14.30 11.37 20.59
CA LEU A 345 -13.74 11.59 21.93
C LEU A 345 -14.70 11.09 23.01
N ASP A 346 -15.99 11.42 22.91
CA ASP A 346 -17.03 11.01 23.86
C ASP A 346 -17.27 9.49 23.84
N ALA A 347 -17.26 8.86 22.66
CA ALA A 347 -17.48 7.42 22.55
C ALA A 347 -16.33 6.57 23.11
N THR A 348 -15.12 7.13 23.15
CA THR A 348 -13.93 6.42 23.63
C THR A 348 -13.45 6.88 25.00
N ASP A 349 -13.88 8.06 25.45
CA ASP A 349 -13.35 8.78 26.63
C ASP A 349 -11.83 8.91 26.59
N ARG A 350 -11.28 9.20 25.40
CA ARG A 350 -9.83 9.21 25.13
C ARG A 350 -9.40 10.32 24.20
N ARG A 351 -8.15 10.77 24.37
CA ARG A 351 -7.53 11.73 23.45
C ARG A 351 -6.88 11.02 22.27
N LEU A 352 -7.67 10.80 21.22
CA LEU A 352 -7.25 10.01 20.05
C LEU A 352 -6.33 10.76 19.08
N PHE A 353 -6.52 12.06 18.90
CA PHE A 353 -5.75 12.89 17.96
C PHE A 353 -5.66 14.32 18.46
N ASP A 354 -4.66 15.06 17.98
CA ASP A 354 -4.43 16.48 18.28
C ASP A 354 -4.67 17.37 17.05
N ARG A 355 -4.93 16.78 15.89
CA ARG A 355 -5.10 17.47 14.61
C ARG A 355 -6.30 16.93 13.84
N ALA A 356 -7.02 17.82 13.17
CA ALA A 356 -8.11 17.46 12.27
C ALA A 356 -7.91 18.15 10.91
N LEU A 357 -7.87 17.37 9.84
CA LEU A 357 -7.83 17.87 8.47
C LEU A 357 -9.27 18.10 8.00
N ILE A 358 -9.58 19.36 7.68
CA ILE A 358 -10.95 19.83 7.43
C ILE A 358 -10.99 20.54 6.09
N ASN A 359 -11.88 20.08 5.21
CA ASN A 359 -12.08 20.72 3.93
C ASN A 359 -12.93 22.00 4.07
N ILE A 360 -12.47 23.09 3.44
CA ILE A 360 -13.20 24.36 3.39
C ILE A 360 -13.68 24.72 1.97
N GLU A 361 -13.26 23.96 0.96
CA GLU A 361 -13.70 24.18 -0.42
C GLU A 361 -15.12 23.65 -0.62
N GLN A 362 -16.01 24.46 -1.21
CA GLN A 362 -17.37 24.03 -1.52
C GLN A 362 -17.39 23.20 -2.81
N PRO A 363 -18.05 22.02 -2.83
CA PRO A 363 -18.31 21.32 -4.08
C PRO A 363 -19.31 22.12 -4.91
N ASN A 364 -18.96 22.42 -6.17
CA ASN A 364 -19.75 23.30 -7.02
C ASN A 364 -20.75 22.52 -7.89
N ARG A 365 -20.31 21.41 -8.49
CA ARG A 365 -21.08 20.72 -9.53
C ARG A 365 -22.06 19.71 -8.95
N LEU A 366 -21.64 19.01 -7.90
CA LEU A 366 -22.40 17.89 -7.35
C LEU A 366 -23.21 18.25 -6.10
N LEU A 367 -22.97 19.41 -5.48
CA LEU A 367 -23.67 19.79 -4.24
C LEU A 367 -25.21 19.74 -4.36
N PRO A 368 -25.86 20.29 -5.41
CA PRO A 368 -27.31 20.20 -5.52
C PRO A 368 -27.85 18.77 -5.60
N LEU A 369 -27.06 17.82 -6.10
CA LEU A 369 -27.44 16.41 -6.12
C LEU A 369 -27.40 15.81 -4.72
N TYR A 370 -26.35 16.10 -3.96
CA TYR A 370 -26.21 15.65 -2.57
C TYR A 370 -27.30 16.24 -1.68
N GLU A 371 -27.63 17.52 -1.84
CA GLU A 371 -28.68 18.20 -1.05
C GLU A 371 -30.05 17.56 -1.27
N ARG A 372 -30.35 17.11 -2.51
CA ARG A 372 -31.59 16.37 -2.82
C ARG A 372 -31.65 15.02 -2.11
N ASP A 373 -30.51 14.40 -1.85
CA ASP A 373 -30.40 13.14 -1.12
C ASP A 373 -30.27 13.37 0.41
N GLY A 374 -30.39 14.62 0.88
CA GLY A 374 -30.30 14.99 2.30
C GLY A 374 -28.87 15.05 2.85
N ALA A 375 -27.86 15.07 1.98
CA ALA A 375 -26.46 15.21 2.33
C ALA A 375 -25.98 16.65 2.08
N PHE A 376 -25.30 17.24 3.06
CA PHE A 376 -24.84 18.63 3.03
C PHE A 376 -23.34 18.69 3.28
N GLN A 377 -22.68 19.77 2.89
CA GLN A 377 -21.27 19.95 3.26
C GLN A 377 -21.14 20.05 4.79
N VAL A 378 -20.17 19.34 5.36
CA VAL A 378 -19.86 19.44 6.79
C VAL A 378 -19.35 20.86 7.08
N VAL A 379 -20.01 21.53 8.02
CA VAL A 379 -19.64 22.89 8.45
C VAL A 379 -18.31 22.82 9.22
N PRO A 380 -17.25 23.57 8.84
CA PRO A 380 -15.93 23.44 9.47
C PRO A 380 -15.83 23.88 10.94
N ASP A 381 -16.69 24.81 11.38
CA ASP A 381 -16.79 25.35 12.76
C ASP A 381 -15.50 25.33 13.61
N LEU A 382 -14.44 25.94 13.06
CA LEU A 382 -13.05 25.77 13.52
C LEU A 382 -12.82 26.12 14.99
N ASP A 383 -13.49 27.16 15.50
CA ASP A 383 -13.37 27.58 16.89
C ASP A 383 -13.86 26.49 17.86
N ASN A 384 -14.93 25.77 17.50
CA ASN A 384 -15.42 24.65 18.28
C ASN A 384 -14.44 23.47 18.23
N VAL A 385 -13.80 23.22 17.08
CA VAL A 385 -12.76 22.19 16.97
C VAL A 385 -11.57 22.51 17.89
N VAL A 386 -11.14 23.77 17.94
CA VAL A 386 -10.08 24.24 18.84
C VAL A 386 -10.50 24.11 20.31
N ALA A 387 -11.77 24.33 20.65
CA ALA A 387 -12.29 24.17 22.00
C ALA A 387 -12.15 22.73 22.54
N TYR A 388 -12.13 21.72 21.67
CA TYR A 388 -11.81 20.32 22.02
C TYR A 388 -10.29 20.03 22.11
N GLY A 389 -9.43 21.05 22.01
CA GLY A 389 -7.98 20.89 22.05
C GLY A 389 -7.39 20.26 20.78
N VAL A 390 -8.11 20.34 19.66
CA VAL A 390 -7.72 19.81 18.35
C VAL A 390 -7.35 20.96 17.43
N LYS A 391 -6.18 20.89 16.79
CA LYS A 391 -5.73 21.89 15.82
C LYS A 391 -6.36 21.62 14.44
N PRO A 392 -7.19 22.52 13.90
CA PRO A 392 -7.71 22.38 12.55
C PRO A 392 -6.61 22.64 11.51
N LEU A 393 -6.59 21.81 10.47
CA LEU A 393 -5.74 21.92 9.30
C LEU A 393 -6.65 22.06 8.08
N THR A 394 -6.79 23.28 7.59
CA THR A 394 -7.77 23.61 6.55
C THR A 394 -7.15 23.66 5.16
N GLY A 395 -7.93 23.30 4.14
CA GLY A 395 -7.51 23.43 2.76
C GLY A 395 -8.59 22.96 1.79
N ASN A 396 -8.24 22.96 0.51
CA ASN A 396 -9.05 22.34 -0.53
C ASN A 396 -8.63 20.88 -0.70
N PHE A 397 -9.47 19.98 -0.22
CA PHE A 397 -9.23 18.54 -0.27
C PHE A 397 -10.25 17.79 -1.13
N ILE A 398 -11.12 18.47 -1.89
CA ILE A 398 -12.18 17.81 -2.66
C ILE A 398 -11.76 17.47 -4.09
N SER A 399 -12.25 16.36 -4.63
CA SER A 399 -12.29 16.06 -6.06
C SER A 399 -13.75 15.75 -6.47
N GLU A 400 -14.22 16.40 -7.53
CA GLU A 400 -15.58 16.29 -8.06
C GLU A 400 -15.61 15.57 -9.42
N SER A 401 -15.40 14.26 -9.41
CA SER A 401 -15.41 13.43 -10.62
C SER A 401 -16.77 12.75 -10.83
N HIS A 402 -17.04 11.62 -10.20
CA HIS A 402 -18.38 11.00 -10.22
C HIS A 402 -19.13 11.20 -8.90
N SER A 403 -18.42 11.58 -7.85
CA SER A 403 -18.91 11.87 -6.51
C SER A 403 -18.02 12.95 -5.88
N VAL A 404 -18.53 13.59 -4.82
CA VAL A 404 -17.71 14.44 -3.95
C VAL A 404 -16.89 13.52 -3.05
N ARG A 405 -15.57 13.56 -3.21
CA ARG A 405 -14.64 12.73 -2.43
C ARG A 405 -13.36 13.49 -2.13
N HIS A 406 -12.55 12.95 -1.24
CA HIS A 406 -11.21 13.47 -1.03
C HIS A 406 -10.36 13.31 -2.30
N ASP A 407 -9.59 14.33 -2.64
CA ASP A 407 -8.55 14.27 -3.64
C ASP A 407 -7.37 13.45 -3.10
N THR A 408 -7.11 12.32 -3.74
CA THR A 408 -6.07 11.37 -3.34
C THR A 408 -4.70 12.03 -3.11
N LYS A 409 -4.29 12.92 -4.01
CA LYS A 409 -2.94 13.49 -4.00
C LYS A 409 -2.82 14.59 -2.96
N ARG A 410 -3.78 15.52 -2.94
CA ARG A 410 -3.78 16.62 -1.97
C ARG A 410 -3.95 16.13 -0.55
N LEU A 411 -4.80 15.13 -0.32
CA LEU A 411 -4.97 14.52 0.99
C LEU A 411 -3.67 13.86 1.47
N ALA A 412 -3.05 13.00 0.65
CA ALA A 412 -1.80 12.34 1.02
C ALA A 412 -0.67 13.33 1.26
N GLN A 413 -0.53 14.34 0.40
CA GLN A 413 0.50 15.37 0.56
C GLN A 413 0.33 16.16 1.87
N ALA A 414 -0.89 16.60 2.18
CA ALA A 414 -1.16 17.33 3.41
C ALA A 414 -0.87 16.51 4.67
N ILE A 415 -1.22 15.22 4.65
CA ILE A 415 -0.93 14.29 5.75
C ILE A 415 0.58 14.06 5.91
N MET A 416 1.29 13.80 4.81
CA MET A 416 2.73 13.52 4.86
C MET A 416 3.53 14.74 5.32
N ASN A 417 3.13 15.95 4.93
CA ASN A 417 3.78 17.18 5.38
C ASN A 417 3.83 17.30 6.90
N LEU A 418 2.82 16.79 7.62
CA LEU A 418 2.80 16.83 9.09
C LEU A 418 4.00 16.11 9.73
N VAL A 419 4.40 14.97 9.14
CA VAL A 419 5.50 14.15 9.67
C VAL A 419 6.84 14.70 9.22
N ILE A 420 6.89 15.21 7.98
CA ILE A 420 8.08 15.80 7.38
C ILE A 420 8.52 17.04 8.17
N GLU A 421 7.59 17.94 8.49
CA GLU A 421 7.84 19.18 9.24
C GLU A 421 8.23 18.94 10.70
N ARG A 422 7.88 17.78 11.27
CA ARG A 422 8.22 17.45 12.67
C ARG A 422 9.63 16.93 12.84
N SER A 423 10.25 16.38 11.78
CA SER A 423 11.46 15.58 11.90
C SER A 423 12.50 15.91 10.84
N ASP A 424 13.19 17.05 10.98
CA ASP A 424 14.27 17.47 10.06
C ASP A 424 15.39 16.42 9.90
N ALA A 425 15.57 15.53 10.89
CA ALA A 425 16.63 14.53 10.91
C ALA A 425 16.23 13.15 10.33
N HIS A 426 14.99 12.94 9.90
CA HIS A 426 14.61 11.62 9.37
C HIS A 426 15.30 11.34 8.02
N PRO A 427 15.93 10.16 7.80
CA PRO A 427 16.67 9.87 6.56
C PRO A 427 15.83 9.97 5.28
N PHE A 428 14.52 9.75 5.41
CA PHE A 428 13.56 9.88 4.30
C PHE A 428 13.44 11.33 3.79
N ASN A 429 13.64 12.33 4.64
CA ASN A 429 13.43 13.73 4.24
C ASN A 429 14.39 14.17 3.12
N ALA A 430 15.61 13.64 3.08
CA ALA A 430 16.55 13.86 1.99
C ALA A 430 16.10 13.27 0.64
N LEU A 431 15.16 12.33 0.65
CA LEU A 431 14.66 11.61 -0.55
C LEU A 431 13.34 12.19 -1.06
N LEU A 432 12.65 13.04 -0.28
CA LEU A 432 11.34 13.61 -0.62
C LEU A 432 11.29 14.36 -1.96
N PRO A 433 12.29 15.18 -2.35
CA PRO A 433 12.22 15.89 -3.62
C PRO A 433 12.17 14.95 -4.83
N SER A 434 12.78 13.76 -4.75
CA SER A 434 12.67 12.74 -5.79
C SER A 434 11.33 12.00 -5.78
N VAL A 435 10.76 11.76 -4.60
CA VAL A 435 9.45 11.10 -4.44
C VAL A 435 8.31 12.03 -4.91
N GLN A 436 8.31 13.29 -4.47
CA GLN A 436 7.28 14.28 -4.81
C GLN A 436 7.29 14.69 -6.29
N ARG A 437 8.47 14.84 -6.92
CA ARG A 437 8.57 15.16 -8.36
C ARG A 437 8.00 14.07 -9.26
N ARG A 438 7.90 12.82 -8.76
CA ARG A 438 7.35 11.68 -9.50
C ARG A 438 5.85 11.46 -9.23
N ALA A 439 5.38 11.73 -8.00
CA ALA A 439 3.95 11.69 -7.66
C ALA A 439 3.10 12.75 -8.41
N SER A 440 3.74 13.83 -8.88
CA SER A 440 3.18 14.76 -9.85
C SER A 440 3.62 14.37 -11.27
N PRO A 441 2.72 13.84 -12.13
CA PRO A 441 2.98 13.88 -13.55
C PRO A 441 2.85 15.35 -13.92
N VAL A 442 3.96 16.07 -13.99
CA VAL A 442 3.98 17.32 -14.74
C VAL A 442 3.58 16.90 -16.14
N ALA A 443 2.35 17.29 -16.52
CA ALA A 443 1.95 17.42 -17.90
C ALA A 443 2.98 18.33 -18.57
N LYS A 444 4.02 17.71 -19.15
CA LYS A 444 4.80 18.33 -20.20
C LYS A 444 4.19 17.85 -21.50
N THR A 445 3.29 18.66 -22.03
CA THR A 445 3.10 18.76 -23.47
C THR A 445 3.00 20.24 -23.81
N PRO A 446 3.57 20.64 -24.96
CA PRO A 446 4.06 21.99 -25.25
C PRO A 446 2.99 23.07 -25.28
#